data_AF-M9LMH2-F1
#
_entry.id   AF-M9LMH2-F1
#
_cell.length_a   1.000
_cell.length_b   1.000
_cell.length_c   1.000
_cell.angle_alpha   90.00
_cell.angle_beta   90.00
_cell.angle_gamma   90.00
#
_symmetry.space_group_name_H-M   'P 1'
#
loop_
_entity.id
_entity.type
_entity.pdbx_description
1 polymer ?
#
loop_
_entity_poly.entity_id
_entity_poly.type
_entity_poly.pdbx_seq_one_letter_code
_entity_poly.pdbx_strand_id
1 'polypeptide(L)'
;MAAPLYTTASGQLYHAGKILIATVGLPARGKTHLSHAIERYLTWLGVKSGVFSLGDHRRKVLGGADKIPADYFSTGPKSADTEALRKRILDDFDDTVIDFFFNQGGQVVVYDANNGVQARRYAIREKYGKLGVHVMFLESICTDPRVVEANVRSVKLSSPDYVNWDPERAVQNYYSRIAGHERTYEPIENPSFPYIKLINVGEQVVVNNIQGYLQSRIVFFLMNIHNRQRTIYLVRAGEALVEHLYKADADLSSLGWDYADELAHFMVNLRRNKAGLPPLDGPAAAGAKDEFMEADSKAFEVWTSQRRRSSHTAYPLAEAGYKVIERSQLSEMNPGVVDGMTVDEVRRRFPDEYERKLREPYSHRFPRAESYHDLSVRLEPIIFELERTRNDVLIIGQSSVLRCLIAYLQGLQPHEIPSIQVREGHLIEILPQAYGVKTEVHEFWDPEARRNERDAAFDDLEQCAPEKSTLVHINEAVMSGPAVQPENPARLQWARRRNSSGRSPEGIRADREAIRELEAHLRENQIKEHSESAAL
;
A
#
# COMPACT_ATOMS: atom_id res chain seq x y z
N MET A 1 -11.84 -4.98 -16.13
CA MET A 1 -10.57 -5.20 -16.86
C MET A 1 -9.72 -3.95 -16.68
N ALA A 2 -8.74 -3.96 -15.76
CA ALA A 2 -7.74 -2.90 -15.64
C ALA A 2 -6.61 -3.29 -14.65
N ALA A 3 -5.52 -3.82 -15.19
CA ALA A 3 -4.20 -3.19 -15.15
C ALA A 3 -3.67 -3.31 -16.59
N PRO A 4 -2.37 -3.21 -16.95
CA PRO A 4 -2.02 -2.86 -18.32
C PRO A 4 -2.75 -3.79 -19.30
N LEU A 5 -3.48 -3.26 -20.28
CA LEU A 5 -3.94 -4.14 -21.35
C LEU A 5 -2.73 -4.59 -22.20
N TYR A 6 -1.60 -3.88 -22.07
CA TYR A 6 -0.37 -4.12 -22.80
C TYR A 6 0.84 -3.58 -22.01
N THR A 7 1.89 -4.39 -21.86
CA THR A 7 3.27 -3.88 -21.80
C THR A 7 3.63 -3.41 -23.19
N THR A 8 3.25 -2.18 -23.57
CA THR A 8 3.81 -1.61 -24.81
C THR A 8 5.26 -1.23 -24.51
N ALA A 9 6.18 -1.52 -25.45
CA ALA A 9 7.57 -1.07 -25.34
C ALA A 9 7.68 0.46 -25.13
N SER A 10 6.63 1.21 -25.47
CA SER A 10 6.52 2.66 -25.28
C SER A 10 5.90 3.09 -23.94
N GLY A 11 5.22 2.20 -23.19
CA GLY A 11 4.42 2.58 -22.00
C GLY A 11 3.21 3.45 -22.33
N GLN A 12 2.76 3.44 -23.60
CA GLN A 12 1.65 4.23 -24.10
C GLN A 12 0.40 3.37 -24.34
N LEU A 13 -0.75 3.83 -23.84
CA LEU A 13 -2.07 3.34 -24.23
C LEU A 13 -2.47 4.01 -25.55
N TYR A 14 -2.34 3.28 -26.66
CA TYR A 14 -2.54 3.80 -28.03
C TYR A 14 -3.85 4.59 -28.23
N HIS A 15 -4.90 4.25 -27.48
CA HIS A 15 -6.25 4.79 -27.65
C HIS A 15 -6.52 6.05 -26.81
N ALA A 16 -5.61 6.42 -25.90
CA ALA A 16 -5.81 7.52 -24.95
C ALA A 16 -5.17 8.85 -25.38
N GLY A 17 -4.36 8.86 -26.45
CA GLY A 17 -3.61 10.04 -26.87
C GLY A 17 -2.64 10.56 -25.80
N LYS A 18 -2.19 11.80 -25.94
CA LYS A 18 -1.40 12.52 -24.92
C LYS A 18 -2.34 13.39 -24.07
N ILE A 19 -2.19 13.38 -22.75
CA ILE A 19 -3.06 14.12 -21.83
C ILE A 19 -2.23 15.03 -20.94
N LEU A 20 -2.64 16.29 -20.81
CA LEU A 20 -2.10 17.24 -19.83
C LEU A 20 -3.18 17.58 -18.80
N ILE A 21 -2.89 17.32 -17.53
CA ILE A 21 -3.73 17.60 -16.38
C ILE A 21 -3.17 18.85 -15.69
N ALA A 22 -3.78 20.01 -15.92
CA ALA A 22 -3.36 21.25 -15.27
C ALA A 22 -4.04 21.42 -13.92
N THR A 23 -3.26 21.43 -12.83
CA THR A 23 -3.82 21.69 -11.51
C THR A 23 -4.25 23.15 -11.39
N VAL A 24 -5.36 23.39 -10.69
CA VAL A 24 -5.93 24.72 -10.45
C VAL A 24 -6.28 24.82 -8.98
N GLY A 25 -6.01 25.96 -8.37
CA GLY A 25 -6.45 26.23 -7.00
C GLY A 25 -5.44 27.06 -6.22
N LEU A 26 -5.92 27.59 -5.10
CA LEU A 26 -5.10 28.38 -4.19
C LEU A 26 -3.92 27.56 -3.60
N PRO A 27 -2.86 28.23 -3.12
CA PRO A 27 -1.80 27.56 -2.36
C PRO A 27 -2.34 26.76 -1.16
N ALA A 28 -1.65 25.69 -0.78
CA ALA A 28 -1.99 24.78 0.32
C ALA A 28 -3.38 24.11 0.27
N ARG A 29 -4.00 23.99 -0.91
CA ARG A 29 -5.24 23.22 -1.11
C ARG A 29 -4.99 21.77 -1.58
N GLY A 30 -3.83 21.19 -1.28
CA GLY A 30 -3.54 19.77 -1.56
C GLY A 30 -3.21 19.40 -3.01
N LYS A 31 -2.99 20.37 -3.91
CA LYS A 31 -2.68 20.13 -5.34
C LYS A 31 -1.52 19.16 -5.54
N THR A 32 -0.38 19.41 -4.91
CA THR A 32 0.83 18.59 -5.08
C THR A 32 0.64 17.15 -4.59
N HIS A 33 -0.10 16.95 -3.49
CA HIS A 33 -0.47 15.60 -3.03
C HIS A 33 -1.34 14.88 -4.07
N LEU A 34 -2.33 15.57 -4.65
CA LEU A 34 -3.16 15.01 -5.73
C LEU A 34 -2.32 14.69 -6.98
N SER A 35 -1.39 15.56 -7.35
CA SER A 35 -0.50 15.36 -8.51
C SER A 35 0.30 14.07 -8.39
N HIS A 36 0.98 13.86 -7.27
CA HIS A 36 1.78 12.64 -7.05
C HIS A 36 0.91 11.40 -6.81
N ALA A 37 -0.28 11.53 -6.22
CA ALA A 37 -1.21 10.41 -6.13
C ALA A 37 -1.67 9.94 -7.52
N ILE A 38 -2.00 10.88 -8.42
CA ILE A 38 -2.35 10.56 -9.81
C ILE A 38 -1.18 9.90 -10.53
N GLU A 39 0.02 10.48 -10.43
CA GLU A 39 1.23 9.90 -11.04
C GLU A 39 1.52 8.49 -10.56
N ARG A 40 1.41 8.22 -9.25
CA ARG A 40 1.59 6.90 -8.67
C ARG A 40 0.58 5.89 -9.23
N TYR A 41 -0.68 6.28 -9.30
CA TYR A 41 -1.74 5.43 -9.87
C TYR A 41 -1.57 5.21 -11.38
N LEU A 42 -1.20 6.23 -12.16
CA LEU A 42 -0.93 6.08 -13.59
C LEU A 42 0.30 5.21 -13.86
N THR A 43 1.35 5.36 -13.06
CA THR A 43 2.54 4.51 -13.10
C THR A 43 2.18 3.05 -12.85
N TRP A 44 1.32 2.80 -11.86
CA TRP A 44 0.77 1.46 -11.59
C TRP A 44 -0.02 0.88 -12.76
N LEU A 45 -0.77 1.70 -13.49
CA LEU A 45 -1.44 1.29 -14.73
C LEU A 45 -0.48 1.00 -15.89
N GLY A 46 0.82 1.25 -15.72
CA GLY A 46 1.84 1.13 -16.76
C GLY A 46 1.86 2.32 -17.73
N VAL A 47 1.21 3.44 -17.38
CA VAL A 47 1.21 4.67 -18.18
C VAL A 47 2.44 5.49 -17.86
N LYS A 48 3.23 5.85 -18.88
CA LYS A 48 4.36 6.76 -18.70
C LYS A 48 3.88 8.18 -18.37
N SER A 49 3.84 8.50 -17.08
CA SER A 49 3.39 9.79 -16.55
C SER A 49 4.49 10.55 -15.83
N GLY A 50 4.33 11.87 -15.68
CA GLY A 50 5.23 12.70 -14.87
C GLY A 50 4.54 13.92 -14.27
N VAL A 51 4.91 14.27 -13.04
CA VAL A 51 4.54 15.55 -12.39
C VAL A 51 5.59 16.62 -12.70
N PHE A 52 5.15 17.70 -13.32
CA PHE A 52 5.98 18.86 -13.64
C PHE A 52 5.50 20.04 -12.82
N SER A 53 6.32 20.48 -11.86
CA SER A 53 6.00 21.58 -10.96
C SER A 53 6.73 22.86 -11.38
N LEU A 54 5.97 23.91 -11.68
CA LEU A 54 6.52 25.21 -12.03
C LEU A 54 7.32 25.81 -10.86
N GLY A 55 6.90 25.51 -9.62
CA GLY A 55 7.62 25.91 -8.41
C GLY A 55 9.00 25.27 -8.32
N ASP A 56 9.09 23.97 -8.59
CA ASP A 56 10.36 23.22 -8.57
C ASP A 56 11.28 23.62 -9.72
N HIS A 57 10.71 23.83 -10.90
CA HIS A 57 11.46 24.32 -12.05
C HIS A 57 12.07 25.70 -11.77
N ARG A 58 11.28 26.64 -11.24
CA ARG A 58 11.78 27.95 -10.79
C ARG A 58 12.93 27.81 -9.79
N ARG A 59 12.77 26.95 -8.77
CA ARG A 59 13.83 26.69 -7.77
C ARG A 59 15.10 26.17 -8.41
N LYS A 60 14.99 25.25 -9.38
CA LYS A 60 16.13 24.68 -10.11
C LYS A 60 16.87 25.74 -10.93
N VAL A 61 16.15 26.65 -11.59
CA VAL A 61 16.74 27.71 -12.41
C VAL A 61 17.39 28.81 -11.56
N LEU A 62 16.76 29.22 -10.46
CA LEU A 62 17.22 30.33 -9.62
C LEU A 62 18.17 29.92 -8.49
N GLY A 63 18.16 28.65 -8.05
CA GLY A 63 19.13 28.12 -7.09
C GLY A 63 18.97 28.58 -5.63
N GLY A 64 17.84 29.19 -5.24
CA GLY A 64 17.53 29.56 -3.85
C GLY A 64 16.59 30.75 -3.70
N ALA A 65 16.10 31.02 -2.48
CA ALA A 65 15.19 32.12 -2.18
C ALA A 65 15.84 33.52 -2.35
N ASP A 66 17.15 33.61 -2.13
CA ASP A 66 17.89 34.89 -2.13
C ASP A 66 18.03 35.51 -3.53
N LYS A 67 17.86 34.72 -4.59
CA LYS A 67 17.93 35.18 -5.99
C LYS A 67 16.57 35.52 -6.58
N ILE A 68 15.51 35.47 -5.77
CA ILE A 68 14.16 35.78 -6.21
C ILE A 68 13.93 37.30 -6.07
N PRO A 69 13.54 38.02 -7.15
CA PRO A 69 13.18 39.43 -7.05
C PRO A 69 12.09 39.67 -5.98
N ALA A 70 12.19 40.77 -5.24
CA ALA A 70 11.26 41.07 -4.15
C ALA A 70 9.80 41.17 -4.61
N ASP A 71 9.58 41.61 -5.85
CA ASP A 71 8.27 41.73 -6.49
C ASP A 71 7.78 40.43 -7.17
N TYR A 72 8.58 39.35 -7.18
CA TYR A 72 8.28 38.13 -7.93
C TYR A 72 6.96 37.48 -7.53
N PHE A 73 6.66 37.44 -6.23
CA PHE A 73 5.41 36.90 -5.67
C PHE A 73 4.37 37.98 -5.37
N SER A 74 4.68 39.25 -5.65
CA SER A 74 3.74 40.33 -5.40
C SER A 74 2.53 40.25 -6.34
N THR A 75 1.36 40.63 -5.82
CA THR A 75 0.11 40.72 -6.58
C THR A 75 -0.03 42.03 -7.35
N GLY A 76 0.85 42.99 -7.09
CA GLY A 76 0.89 44.27 -7.78
C GLY A 76 1.60 44.20 -9.14
N PRO A 77 1.77 45.37 -9.78
CA PRO A 77 2.60 45.52 -10.98
C PRO A 77 4.02 45.04 -10.68
N LYS A 78 4.57 44.24 -11.58
CA LYS A 78 5.95 43.75 -11.49
C LYS A 78 6.84 44.58 -12.40
N SER A 79 8.12 44.66 -12.05
CA SER A 79 9.14 45.23 -12.91
C SER A 79 9.22 44.47 -14.24
N ALA A 80 9.67 45.16 -15.29
CA ALA A 80 9.85 44.56 -16.61
C ALA A 80 10.83 43.38 -16.56
N ASP A 81 11.88 43.48 -15.73
CA ASP A 81 12.86 42.42 -15.51
C ASP A 81 12.23 41.19 -14.85
N THR A 82 11.38 41.38 -13.84
CA THR A 82 10.67 40.28 -13.18
C THR A 82 9.67 39.60 -14.12
N GLU A 83 8.95 40.34 -14.96
CA GLU A 83 8.07 39.75 -15.97
C GLU A 83 8.85 38.97 -17.03
N ALA A 84 9.96 39.53 -17.52
CA ALA A 84 10.85 38.85 -18.47
C ALA A 84 11.42 37.55 -17.88
N LEU A 85 11.85 37.58 -16.62
CA LEU A 85 12.33 36.40 -15.90
C LEU A 85 11.25 35.33 -15.73
N ARG A 86 10.04 35.72 -15.32
CA ARG A 86 8.90 34.81 -15.16
C ARG A 86 8.51 34.17 -16.48
N LYS A 87 8.52 34.94 -17.56
CA LYS A 87 8.28 34.45 -18.92
C LYS A 87 9.34 33.43 -19.33
N ARG A 88 10.63 33.75 -19.16
CA ARG A 88 11.73 32.83 -19.48
C ARG A 88 11.62 31.50 -18.72
N ILE A 89 11.44 31.55 -17.40
CA ILE A 89 11.28 30.35 -16.56
C ILE A 89 10.09 29.51 -17.03
N LEU A 90 9.02 30.16 -17.47
CA LEU A 90 7.84 29.48 -17.94
C LEU A 90 8.03 28.86 -19.33
N ASP A 91 8.71 29.56 -20.24
CA ASP A 91 9.02 29.04 -21.57
C ASP A 91 9.95 27.81 -21.44
N ASP A 92 11.02 27.92 -20.64
CA ASP A 92 11.93 26.82 -20.30
C ASP A 92 11.15 25.64 -19.67
N PHE A 93 10.20 25.92 -18.78
CA PHE A 93 9.35 24.90 -18.16
C PHE A 93 8.46 24.18 -19.18
N ASP A 94 7.78 24.92 -20.05
CA ASP A 94 6.93 24.32 -21.08
C ASP A 94 7.76 23.49 -22.07
N ASP A 95 8.99 23.89 -22.39
CA ASP A 95 9.91 23.10 -23.23
C ASP A 95 10.23 21.74 -22.59
N THR A 96 10.41 21.68 -21.27
CA THR A 96 10.60 20.39 -20.57
C THR A 96 9.36 19.48 -20.64
N VAL A 97 8.17 20.07 -20.59
CA VAL A 97 6.90 19.31 -20.72
C VAL A 97 6.73 18.78 -22.15
N ILE A 98 7.04 19.60 -23.15
CA ILE A 98 7.00 19.21 -24.57
C ILE A 98 8.02 18.10 -24.85
N ASP A 99 9.25 18.24 -24.37
CA ASP A 99 10.29 17.22 -24.51
C ASP A 99 9.84 15.87 -23.93
N PHE A 100 9.23 15.86 -22.75
CA PHE A 100 8.70 14.64 -22.15
C PHE A 100 7.65 13.95 -23.04
N PHE A 101 6.70 14.71 -23.60
CA PHE A 101 5.67 14.15 -24.48
C PHE A 101 6.20 13.61 -25.80
N PHE A 102 7.12 14.33 -26.44
CA PHE A 102 7.45 14.08 -27.85
C PHE A 102 8.79 13.38 -28.05
N ASN A 103 9.76 13.55 -27.15
CA ASN A 103 11.08 12.94 -27.26
C ASN A 103 11.26 11.78 -26.28
N GLN A 104 10.72 11.89 -25.06
CA GLN A 104 10.84 10.83 -24.06
C GLN A 104 9.70 9.79 -24.12
N GLY A 105 8.70 10.00 -24.98
CA GLY A 105 7.57 9.08 -25.13
C GLY A 105 6.54 9.12 -23.99
N GLY A 106 6.54 10.18 -23.18
CA GLY A 106 5.55 10.40 -22.13
C GLY A 106 4.12 10.52 -22.66
N GLN A 107 3.16 10.04 -21.88
CA GLN A 107 1.74 10.03 -22.26
C GLN A 107 0.88 10.97 -21.43
N VAL A 108 1.16 11.10 -20.12
CA VAL A 108 0.39 11.97 -19.22
C VAL A 108 1.31 12.90 -18.47
N VAL A 109 1.02 14.19 -18.49
CA VAL A 109 1.70 15.18 -17.65
C VAL A 109 0.72 15.76 -16.66
N VAL A 110 1.11 15.77 -15.38
CA VAL A 110 0.46 16.63 -14.39
C VAL A 110 1.23 17.94 -14.33
N TYR A 111 0.61 18.99 -14.84
CA TYR A 111 1.14 20.35 -14.85
C TYR A 111 0.79 21.02 -13.52
N ASP A 112 1.69 20.94 -12.54
CA ASP A 112 1.48 21.44 -11.19
C ASP A 112 1.84 22.94 -11.08
N ALA A 113 0.80 23.77 -11.07
CA ALA A 113 0.90 25.21 -10.87
C ALA A 113 -0.42 25.75 -10.27
N ASN A 114 -0.45 27.02 -9.85
CA ASN A 114 -1.69 27.58 -9.29
C ASN A 114 -2.80 27.74 -10.35
N ASN A 115 -2.44 28.12 -11.58
CA ASN A 115 -3.34 28.32 -12.74
C ASN A 115 -4.70 29.00 -12.38
N GLY A 116 -4.65 29.93 -11.42
CA GLY A 116 -5.85 30.47 -10.76
C GLY A 116 -6.64 31.47 -11.61
N VAL A 117 -6.03 32.03 -12.66
CA VAL A 117 -6.65 33.02 -13.56
C VAL A 117 -7.11 32.34 -14.85
N GLN A 118 -8.27 32.71 -15.38
CA GLN A 118 -8.87 32.16 -16.58
C GLN A 118 -7.97 32.34 -17.82
N ALA A 119 -7.43 33.54 -18.03
CA ALA A 119 -6.52 33.82 -19.16
C ALA A 119 -5.35 32.83 -19.23
N ARG A 120 -4.77 32.46 -18.07
CA ARG A 120 -3.70 31.47 -17.99
C ARG A 120 -4.15 30.09 -18.46
N ARG A 121 -5.35 29.66 -18.07
CA ARG A 121 -5.93 28.37 -18.45
C ARG A 121 -6.19 28.28 -19.97
N TYR A 122 -6.71 29.35 -20.57
CA TYR A 122 -6.89 29.44 -22.03
C TYR A 122 -5.55 29.32 -22.77
N ALA A 123 -4.51 30.05 -22.31
CA ALA A 123 -3.18 29.98 -22.92
C ALA A 123 -2.58 28.57 -22.88
N ILE A 124 -2.70 27.86 -21.76
CA ILE A 124 -2.24 26.46 -21.64
C ILE A 124 -2.99 25.58 -22.65
N ARG A 125 -4.33 25.66 -22.69
CA ARG A 125 -5.12 24.87 -23.62
C ARG A 125 -4.75 25.14 -25.07
N GLU A 126 -4.60 26.40 -25.45
CA GLU A 126 -4.26 26.78 -26.82
C GLU A 126 -2.89 26.23 -27.22
N LYS A 127 -1.87 26.44 -26.37
CA LYS A 127 -0.49 25.99 -26.61
C LYS A 127 -0.42 24.48 -26.81
N TYR A 128 -0.93 23.71 -25.85
CA TYR A 128 -0.83 22.24 -25.89
C TYR A 128 -1.86 21.60 -26.83
N GLY A 129 -3.02 22.22 -27.01
CA GLY A 129 -4.04 21.78 -27.97
C GLY A 129 -3.57 21.84 -29.42
N LYS A 130 -2.80 22.88 -29.79
CA LYS A 130 -2.14 22.98 -31.11
C LYS A 130 -1.12 21.85 -31.36
N LEU A 131 -0.58 21.26 -30.30
CA LEU A 131 0.34 20.13 -30.36
C LEU A 131 -0.38 18.77 -30.35
N GLY A 132 -1.72 18.75 -30.39
CA GLY A 132 -2.52 17.52 -30.32
C GLY A 132 -2.57 16.88 -28.93
N VAL A 133 -2.28 17.63 -27.87
CA VAL A 133 -2.38 17.17 -26.47
C VAL A 133 -3.77 17.51 -25.93
N HIS A 134 -4.45 16.52 -25.34
CA HIS A 134 -5.73 16.72 -24.68
C HIS A 134 -5.54 17.37 -23.32
N VAL A 135 -6.02 18.59 -23.15
CA VAL A 135 -5.89 19.35 -21.90
C VAL A 135 -7.15 19.21 -21.05
N MET A 136 -6.98 18.84 -19.78
CA MET A 136 -8.02 18.85 -18.75
C MET A 136 -7.53 19.59 -17.50
N PHE A 137 -8.46 20.16 -16.73
CA PHE A 137 -8.12 20.88 -15.50
C PHE A 137 -8.55 20.11 -14.25
N LEU A 138 -7.70 20.12 -13.22
CA LEU A 138 -8.00 19.56 -11.90
C LEU A 138 -8.01 20.69 -10.88
N GLU A 139 -9.20 21.19 -10.54
CA GLU A 139 -9.39 22.23 -9.54
C GLU A 139 -9.53 21.63 -8.14
N SER A 140 -8.62 21.97 -7.24
CA SER A 140 -8.71 21.60 -5.82
C SER A 140 -9.20 22.78 -4.99
N ILE A 141 -10.40 22.65 -4.44
CA ILE A 141 -11.05 23.62 -3.56
C ILE A 141 -11.13 23.00 -2.18
N CYS A 142 -10.61 23.68 -1.17
CA CYS A 142 -10.72 23.22 0.21
C CYS A 142 -11.06 24.43 1.08
N THR A 143 -12.23 24.41 1.72
CA THR A 143 -12.70 25.48 2.59
C THR A 143 -12.52 25.15 4.08
N ASP A 144 -12.20 23.91 4.43
CA ASP A 144 -11.96 23.50 5.83
C ASP A 144 -10.66 24.15 6.37
N PRO A 145 -10.76 25.06 7.37
CA PRO A 145 -9.60 25.73 7.94
C PRO A 145 -8.57 24.77 8.55
N ARG A 146 -9.00 23.63 9.09
CA ARG A 146 -8.12 22.64 9.74
C ARG A 146 -7.24 21.95 8.71
N VAL A 147 -7.81 21.58 7.57
CA VAL A 147 -7.08 20.97 6.45
C VAL A 147 -6.09 21.95 5.86
N VAL A 148 -6.52 23.20 5.69
CA VAL A 148 -5.67 24.27 5.18
C VAL A 148 -4.51 24.49 6.12
N GLU A 149 -4.77 24.64 7.42
CA GLU A 149 -3.73 24.83 8.43
C GLU A 149 -2.76 23.63 8.48
N ALA A 150 -3.26 22.40 8.45
CA ALA A 150 -2.42 21.19 8.42
C ALA A 150 -1.55 21.12 7.16
N ASN A 151 -2.10 21.43 5.99
CA ASN A 151 -1.34 21.52 4.73
C ASN A 151 -0.31 22.62 4.79
N VAL A 152 -0.71 23.79 5.30
CA VAL A 152 0.12 24.97 5.48
C VAL A 152 1.27 24.63 6.43
N ARG A 153 1.06 23.89 7.53
CA ARG A 153 2.14 23.45 8.44
C ARG A 153 3.04 22.37 7.83
N SER A 154 2.47 21.34 7.21
CA SER A 154 3.25 20.23 6.62
C SER A 154 4.09 20.64 5.39
N VAL A 155 3.55 21.52 4.53
CA VAL A 155 4.27 22.09 3.38
C VAL A 155 5.37 23.05 3.84
N LYS A 156 5.23 23.73 5.00
CA LYS A 156 6.25 24.63 5.55
C LYS A 156 7.49 23.94 6.09
N LEU A 157 7.31 22.80 6.75
CA LEU A 157 8.43 22.06 7.34
C LEU A 157 9.32 21.38 6.28
N SER A 158 8.81 21.23 5.05
CA SER A 158 9.49 20.51 3.97
C SER A 158 9.82 21.38 2.74
N SER A 159 9.25 22.59 2.62
CA SER A 159 9.47 23.44 1.44
C SER A 159 10.87 24.06 1.41
N PRO A 160 11.64 23.88 0.31
CA PRO A 160 12.94 24.52 0.13
C PRO A 160 12.90 26.05 0.17
N ASP A 161 11.73 26.66 -0.11
CA ASP A 161 11.56 28.13 -0.15
C ASP A 161 11.65 28.79 1.25
N TYR A 162 11.52 28.01 2.33
CA TYR A 162 11.52 28.49 3.72
C TYR A 162 12.65 27.88 4.55
N VAL A 163 13.67 27.33 3.90
CA VAL A 163 14.86 26.81 4.59
C VAL A 163 15.48 27.93 5.43
N ASN A 164 15.72 27.65 6.71
CA ASN A 164 16.24 28.59 7.71
C ASN A 164 15.31 29.76 8.10
N TRP A 165 14.04 29.76 7.66
CA TRP A 165 13.07 30.73 8.16
C TRP A 165 12.53 30.26 9.52
N ASP A 166 12.23 31.25 10.37
CA ASP A 166 11.42 31.03 11.56
C ASP A 166 10.04 30.45 11.18
N PRO A 167 9.57 29.36 11.81
CA PRO A 167 8.33 28.68 11.43
C PRO A 167 7.12 29.61 11.44
N GLU A 168 6.98 30.45 12.47
CA GLU A 168 5.90 31.40 12.65
C GLU A 168 5.93 32.51 11.59
N ARG A 169 7.11 33.04 11.27
CA ARG A 169 7.28 34.02 10.18
C ARG A 169 6.96 33.42 8.81
N ALA A 170 7.38 32.18 8.55
CA ALA A 170 7.03 31.45 7.33
C ALA A 170 5.51 31.23 7.23
N VAL A 171 4.85 30.96 8.37
CA VAL A 171 3.39 30.87 8.46
C VAL A 171 2.71 32.13 7.99
N GLN A 172 3.09 33.27 8.56
CA GLN A 172 2.50 34.56 8.23
C GLN A 172 2.72 34.91 6.76
N ASN A 173 3.95 34.76 6.25
CA ASN A 173 4.26 35.03 4.85
C ASN A 173 3.39 34.19 3.90
N TYR A 174 3.18 32.91 4.22
CA TYR A 174 2.37 32.02 3.39
C TYR A 174 0.89 32.42 3.38
N TYR A 175 0.33 32.79 4.53
CA TYR A 175 -1.03 33.33 4.59
C TYR A 175 -1.17 34.63 3.79
N SER A 176 -0.17 35.52 3.82
CA SER A 176 -0.16 36.70 2.96
C SER A 176 -0.15 36.34 1.47
N ARG A 177 0.58 35.28 1.06
CA ARG A 177 0.56 34.76 -0.32
C ARG A 177 -0.82 34.19 -0.69
N ILE A 178 -1.46 33.44 0.20
CA ILE A 178 -2.83 32.94 -0.01
C ILE A 178 -3.78 34.10 -0.22
N ALA A 179 -3.80 35.09 0.68
CA ALA A 179 -4.65 36.26 0.59
C ALA A 179 -4.39 37.08 -0.69
N GLY A 180 -3.14 37.14 -1.13
CA GLY A 180 -2.78 37.73 -2.42
C GLY A 180 -3.40 36.99 -3.60
N HIS A 181 -3.27 35.66 -3.63
CA HIS A 181 -3.85 34.84 -4.69
C HIS A 181 -5.39 34.88 -4.69
N GLU A 182 -6.02 34.92 -3.52
CA GLU A 182 -7.49 35.00 -3.39
C GLU A 182 -8.10 36.21 -4.12
N ARG A 183 -7.40 37.36 -4.14
CA ARG A 183 -7.89 38.57 -4.85
C ARG A 183 -7.98 38.43 -6.37
N THR A 184 -7.23 37.50 -6.93
CA THR A 184 -7.13 37.28 -8.39
C THR A 184 -7.59 35.89 -8.81
N TYR A 185 -8.05 35.09 -7.85
CA TYR A 185 -8.46 33.73 -8.10
C TYR A 185 -9.83 33.71 -8.78
N GLU A 186 -9.88 33.07 -9.93
CA GLU A 186 -11.10 32.90 -10.72
C GLU A 186 -11.41 31.39 -10.74
N PRO A 187 -12.32 30.92 -9.86
CA PRO A 187 -12.77 29.54 -9.86
C PRO A 187 -13.25 29.10 -11.24
N ILE A 188 -13.19 27.81 -11.55
CA ILE A 188 -13.61 27.33 -12.88
C ILE A 188 -15.15 27.37 -12.98
N GLU A 189 -15.73 28.48 -13.41
CA GLU A 189 -17.17 28.57 -13.68
C GLU A 189 -17.43 28.39 -15.18
N ASN A 190 -18.38 27.50 -15.53
CA ASN A 190 -18.81 27.16 -16.90
C ASN A 190 -17.73 27.26 -18.01
N PRO A 191 -16.76 26.33 -18.07
CA PRO A 191 -15.76 26.35 -19.14
C PRO A 191 -16.18 25.52 -20.36
N SER A 192 -15.74 25.95 -21.54
CA SER A 192 -15.76 25.18 -22.79
C SER A 192 -14.83 23.95 -22.78
N PHE A 193 -14.29 23.55 -21.63
CA PHE A 193 -13.13 22.66 -21.47
C PHE A 193 -13.40 21.49 -20.50
N PRO A 194 -12.70 20.35 -20.65
CA PRO A 194 -12.75 19.24 -19.68
C PRO A 194 -12.17 19.64 -18.32
N TYR A 195 -12.88 19.35 -17.22
CA TYR A 195 -12.35 19.59 -15.87
C TYR A 195 -12.95 18.65 -14.81
N ILE A 196 -12.23 18.58 -13.70
CA ILE A 196 -12.64 17.96 -12.43
C ILE A 196 -12.49 19.00 -11.34
N LYS A 197 -13.52 19.21 -10.52
CA LYS A 197 -13.40 19.93 -9.25
C LYS A 197 -13.48 18.96 -8.09
N LEU A 198 -12.49 19.01 -7.22
CA LEU A 198 -12.48 18.33 -5.93
C LEU A 198 -12.73 19.35 -4.84
N ILE A 199 -13.90 19.31 -4.24
CA ILE A 199 -14.31 20.20 -3.15
C ILE A 199 -14.15 19.44 -1.83
N ASN A 200 -13.41 20.05 -0.89
CA ASN A 200 -13.08 19.52 0.42
C ASN A 200 -12.53 18.09 0.38
N VAL A 201 -11.60 17.84 -0.55
CA VAL A 201 -10.90 16.55 -0.67
C VAL A 201 -11.89 15.37 -0.82
N GLY A 202 -12.84 15.53 -1.74
CA GLY A 202 -13.73 14.45 -2.18
C GLY A 202 -15.13 14.47 -1.56
N GLU A 203 -15.47 15.44 -0.70
CA GLU A 203 -16.86 15.62 -0.22
C GLU A 203 -17.82 15.86 -1.39
N GLN A 204 -17.38 16.63 -2.39
CA GLN A 204 -18.09 16.81 -3.64
C GLN A 204 -17.10 16.78 -4.81
N VAL A 205 -17.45 16.00 -5.84
CA VAL A 205 -16.70 15.92 -7.09
C VAL A 205 -17.59 16.42 -8.23
N VAL A 206 -17.13 17.43 -8.95
CA VAL A 206 -17.80 17.93 -10.16
C VAL A 206 -16.97 17.54 -11.37
N VAL A 207 -17.59 16.85 -12.32
CA VAL A 207 -16.93 16.34 -13.53
C VAL A 207 -17.62 16.93 -14.75
N ASN A 208 -16.86 17.48 -15.69
CA ASN A 208 -17.41 18.09 -16.89
C ASN A 208 -16.60 17.72 -18.12
N ASN A 209 -17.30 17.33 -19.19
CA ASN A 209 -16.75 17.05 -20.52
C ASN A 209 -15.49 16.16 -20.51
N ILE A 210 -15.42 15.21 -19.59
CA ILE A 210 -14.37 14.20 -19.53
C ILE A 210 -14.66 13.14 -20.60
N GLN A 211 -13.67 12.86 -21.45
CA GLN A 211 -13.80 11.95 -22.57
C GLN A 211 -12.64 10.95 -22.59
N GLY A 212 -12.96 9.70 -22.90
CA GLY A 212 -11.95 8.64 -23.05
C GLY A 212 -11.61 7.92 -21.75
N TYR A 213 -11.05 6.73 -21.93
CA TYR A 213 -10.82 5.76 -20.85
C TYR A 213 -9.95 6.34 -19.72
N LEU A 214 -8.76 6.86 -20.04
CA LEU A 214 -7.78 7.22 -19.01
C LEU A 214 -8.26 8.39 -18.13
N GLN A 215 -8.94 9.37 -18.71
CA GLN A 215 -9.52 10.47 -17.94
C GLN A 215 -10.63 9.98 -17.00
N SER A 216 -11.50 9.06 -17.45
CA SER A 216 -12.50 8.43 -16.58
C SER A 216 -11.87 7.62 -15.44
N ARG A 217 -10.74 6.95 -15.69
CA ARG A 217 -9.97 6.24 -14.65
C ARG A 217 -9.41 7.20 -13.61
N ILE A 218 -8.90 8.36 -14.03
CA ILE A 218 -8.41 9.41 -13.14
C ILE A 218 -9.56 9.95 -12.28
N VAL A 219 -10.72 10.25 -12.87
CA VAL A 219 -11.92 10.66 -12.12
C VAL A 219 -12.26 9.63 -11.04
N PHE A 220 -12.35 8.36 -11.43
CA PHE A 220 -12.70 7.28 -10.50
C PHE A 220 -11.67 7.13 -9.37
N PHE A 221 -10.38 7.24 -9.67
CA PHE A 221 -9.33 7.25 -8.66
C PHE A 221 -9.47 8.43 -7.68
N LEU A 222 -9.64 9.64 -8.20
CA LEU A 222 -9.80 10.85 -7.39
C LEU A 222 -11.03 10.80 -6.48
N MET A 223 -12.11 10.13 -6.88
CA MET A 223 -13.29 9.89 -6.04
C MET A 223 -13.02 9.01 -4.81
N ASN A 224 -11.92 8.26 -4.79
CA ASN A 224 -11.56 7.38 -3.69
C ASN A 224 -10.48 7.97 -2.76
N ILE A 225 -9.84 9.09 -3.11
CA ILE A 225 -8.76 9.69 -2.30
C ILE A 225 -9.32 10.45 -1.09
N HIS A 226 -8.57 10.43 0.02
CA HIS A 226 -8.77 11.32 1.16
C HIS A 226 -7.44 11.92 1.66
N ASN A 227 -7.53 12.91 2.57
CA ASN A 227 -6.38 13.61 3.18
C ASN A 227 -6.04 13.17 4.61
N ARG A 228 -6.81 12.25 5.20
CA ARG A 228 -6.51 11.74 6.54
C ARG A 228 -5.17 10.98 6.54
N GLN A 229 -4.29 11.34 7.47
CA GLN A 229 -3.08 10.55 7.74
C GLN A 229 -3.47 9.20 8.31
N ARG A 230 -2.88 8.15 7.75
CA ARG A 230 -3.05 6.76 8.18
C ARG A 230 -1.75 6.00 7.96
N THR A 231 -1.58 4.92 8.70
CA THR A 231 -0.45 4.02 8.53
C THR A 231 -0.90 2.72 7.89
N ILE A 232 -0.13 2.25 6.91
CA ILE A 232 -0.34 0.98 6.23
C ILE A 232 0.77 0.03 6.66
N TYR A 233 0.40 -1.08 7.26
CA TYR A 233 1.31 -2.14 7.68
C TYR A 233 1.19 -3.32 6.73
N LEU A 234 2.33 -3.88 6.32
CA LEU A 234 2.41 -5.02 5.41
C LEU A 234 3.25 -6.11 6.06
N VAL A 235 2.74 -7.33 6.09
CA VAL A 235 3.45 -8.47 6.69
C VAL A 235 3.16 -9.76 5.94
N ARG A 236 4.15 -10.67 5.89
CA ARG A 236 3.97 -12.00 5.30
C ARG A 236 3.10 -12.85 6.24
N ALA A 237 2.26 -13.72 5.69
CA ALA A 237 1.58 -14.74 6.49
C ALA A 237 2.61 -15.75 7.05
N GLY A 238 2.29 -16.34 8.20
CA GLY A 238 3.14 -17.35 8.83
C GLY A 238 3.28 -18.62 7.97
N GLU A 239 4.30 -19.41 8.30
CA GLU A 239 4.59 -20.68 7.62
C GLU A 239 3.41 -21.66 7.70
N ALA A 240 3.09 -22.29 6.56
CA ALA A 240 2.04 -23.31 6.46
C ALA A 240 2.64 -24.72 6.50
N LEU A 241 1.83 -25.72 6.87
CA LEU A 241 2.25 -27.14 6.87
C LEU A 241 2.79 -27.60 5.51
N VAL A 242 2.20 -27.09 4.42
CA VAL A 242 2.62 -27.38 3.06
C VAL A 242 2.83 -26.06 2.32
N GLU A 243 4.06 -25.54 2.35
CA GLU A 243 4.39 -24.28 1.66
C GLU A 243 4.53 -24.41 0.15
N HIS A 244 5.11 -25.52 -0.33
CA HIS A 244 5.52 -25.67 -1.73
C HIS A 244 4.35 -25.96 -2.68
N LEU A 245 3.17 -26.29 -2.16
CA LEU A 245 2.00 -26.66 -2.96
C LEU A 245 0.86 -25.65 -2.81
N TYR A 246 0.72 -24.75 -3.79
CA TYR A 246 -0.31 -23.71 -3.83
C TYR A 246 -1.73 -24.27 -3.73
N LYS A 247 -1.99 -25.42 -4.36
CA LYS A 247 -3.31 -26.07 -4.34
C LYS A 247 -3.69 -26.70 -3.01
N ALA A 248 -2.73 -26.95 -2.12
CA ALA A 248 -3.02 -27.59 -0.83
C ALA A 248 -3.87 -26.70 0.09
N ASP A 249 -3.71 -25.36 -0.01
CA ASP A 249 -4.34 -24.39 0.89
C ASP A 249 -4.23 -24.81 2.36
N ALA A 250 -3.01 -25.22 2.75
CA ALA A 250 -2.75 -25.84 4.04
C ALA A 250 -2.92 -24.86 5.21
N ASP A 251 -3.21 -25.44 6.37
CA ASP A 251 -3.25 -24.72 7.65
C ASP A 251 -1.83 -24.30 8.07
N LEU A 252 -1.74 -23.39 9.05
CA LEU A 252 -0.46 -22.98 9.63
C LEU A 252 0.24 -24.16 10.32
N SER A 253 1.56 -24.19 10.23
CA SER A 253 2.39 -25.09 11.05
C SER A 253 2.37 -24.64 12.52
N SER A 254 2.95 -25.44 13.43
CA SER A 254 3.16 -25.03 14.83
C SER A 254 3.88 -23.67 14.93
N LEU A 255 5.00 -23.51 14.23
CA LEU A 255 5.73 -22.25 14.15
C LEU A 255 4.91 -21.13 13.50
N GLY A 256 4.10 -21.44 12.49
CA GLY A 256 3.21 -20.48 11.86
C GLY A 256 2.16 -19.91 12.82
N TRP A 257 1.67 -20.73 13.77
CA TRP A 257 0.79 -20.28 14.83
C TRP A 257 1.52 -19.43 15.87
N ASP A 258 2.72 -19.83 16.29
CA ASP A 258 3.51 -19.05 17.24
C ASP A 258 3.93 -17.69 16.63
N TYR A 259 4.22 -17.65 15.33
CA TYR A 259 4.40 -16.43 14.55
C TYR A 259 3.17 -15.52 14.58
N ALA A 260 1.98 -16.09 14.43
CA ALA A 260 0.72 -15.34 14.43
C ALA A 260 0.42 -14.71 15.80
N ASP A 261 0.71 -15.44 16.87
CA ASP A 261 0.56 -14.95 18.25
C ASP A 261 1.56 -13.80 18.52
N GLU A 262 2.82 -13.96 18.14
CA GLU A 262 3.86 -12.93 18.27
C GLU A 262 3.53 -11.68 17.43
N LEU A 263 3.06 -11.85 16.19
CA LEU A 263 2.63 -10.73 15.35
C LEU A 263 1.51 -9.93 16.02
N ALA A 264 0.51 -10.60 16.59
CA ALA A 264 -0.61 -9.91 17.23
C ALA A 264 -0.14 -9.12 18.46
N HIS A 265 0.73 -9.73 19.27
CA HIS A 265 1.35 -9.11 20.43
C HIS A 265 2.19 -7.89 20.06
N PHE A 266 3.08 -8.06 19.07
CA PHE A 266 3.93 -7.01 18.55
C PHE A 266 3.12 -5.82 18.03
N MET A 267 2.06 -6.08 17.24
CA MET A 267 1.20 -5.03 16.69
C MET A 267 0.51 -4.21 17.77
N VAL A 268 -0.05 -4.86 18.79
CA VAL A 268 -0.69 -4.16 19.92
C VAL A 268 0.33 -3.28 20.64
N ASN A 269 1.51 -3.81 20.96
CA ASN A 269 2.55 -3.07 21.66
C ASN A 269 3.13 -1.91 20.84
N LEU A 270 3.34 -2.10 19.54
CA LEU A 270 3.79 -1.04 18.63
C LEU A 270 2.81 0.13 18.64
N ARG A 271 1.50 -0.16 18.55
CA ARG A 271 0.45 0.86 18.52
C ARG A 271 0.29 1.56 19.88
N ARG A 272 0.37 0.82 20.99
CA ARG A 272 0.39 1.41 22.35
C ARG A 272 1.56 2.38 22.53
N ASN A 273 2.76 1.97 22.13
CA ASN A 273 3.95 2.80 22.21
C ASN A 273 3.77 4.10 21.40
N LYS A 274 3.23 4.01 20.17
CA LYS A 274 2.91 5.21 19.36
C LYS A 274 1.83 6.10 19.98
N ALA A 275 0.95 5.55 20.82
CA ALA A 275 -0.01 6.30 21.62
C ALA A 275 0.56 6.83 22.96
N GLY A 276 1.84 6.56 23.27
CA GLY A 276 2.49 6.95 24.52
C GLY A 276 2.10 6.09 25.72
N LEU A 277 1.56 4.88 25.49
CA LEU A 277 1.11 3.96 26.52
C LEU A 277 2.15 2.85 26.78
N PRO A 278 2.23 2.32 28.01
CA PRO A 278 3.13 1.21 28.31
C PRO A 278 2.71 -0.08 27.56
N PRO A 279 3.66 -1.02 27.34
CA PRO A 279 3.38 -2.33 26.76
C PRO A 279 2.34 -3.12 27.56
N LEU A 280 1.64 -4.03 26.88
CA LEU A 280 0.58 -4.87 27.46
C LEU A 280 1.09 -5.75 28.61
N ASP A 281 2.31 -6.28 28.52
CA ASP A 281 2.88 -7.18 29.55
C ASP A 281 3.56 -6.42 30.70
N GLY A 282 3.52 -5.09 30.65
CA GLY A 282 4.11 -4.27 31.70
C GLY A 282 3.33 -4.37 33.02
N PRO A 283 3.99 -4.23 34.18
CA PRO A 283 3.34 -4.30 35.49
C PRO A 283 2.23 -3.24 35.70
N ALA A 284 2.16 -2.22 34.84
CA ALA A 284 1.17 -1.14 34.88
C ALA A 284 -0.11 -1.38 34.06
N ALA A 285 -0.20 -2.47 33.28
CA ALA A 285 -1.34 -2.74 32.38
C ALA A 285 -2.49 -3.53 33.02
N ALA A 286 -2.27 -4.15 34.19
CA ALA A 286 -3.26 -4.99 34.85
C ALA A 286 -4.29 -4.16 35.64
N GLY A 287 -5.50 -3.97 35.08
CA GLY A 287 -6.67 -3.60 35.89
C GLY A 287 -7.66 -2.58 35.33
N ALA A 288 -7.37 -1.91 34.21
CA ALA A 288 -8.34 -1.04 33.55
C ALA A 288 -9.05 -1.78 32.41
N LYS A 289 -10.37 -1.56 32.24
CA LYS A 289 -10.99 -1.80 30.93
C LYS A 289 -10.20 -0.97 29.94
N ASP A 290 -9.55 -1.62 28.99
CA ASP A 290 -8.63 -0.94 28.12
C ASP A 290 -9.41 -0.15 27.05
N GLU A 291 -9.85 1.05 27.44
CA GLU A 291 -10.57 1.98 26.56
C GLU A 291 -9.77 2.28 25.30
N PHE A 292 -8.43 2.23 25.39
CA PHE A 292 -7.55 2.34 24.24
C PHE A 292 -7.74 1.16 23.28
N MET A 293 -7.78 -0.09 23.75
CA MET A 293 -8.04 -1.26 22.89
C MET A 293 -9.40 -1.19 22.19
N GLU A 294 -10.45 -0.68 22.86
CA GLU A 294 -11.75 -0.50 22.23
C GLU A 294 -11.73 0.61 21.14
N ALA A 295 -11.02 1.70 21.38
CA ALA A 295 -10.85 2.75 20.38
C ALA A 295 -9.96 2.29 19.21
N ASP A 296 -8.88 1.59 19.51
CA ASP A 296 -7.90 1.09 18.55
C ASP A 296 -8.52 0.05 17.61
N SER A 297 -9.31 -0.90 18.15
CA SER A 297 -10.04 -1.88 17.34
C SER A 297 -11.05 -1.28 16.35
N LYS A 298 -11.52 -0.05 16.59
CA LYS A 298 -12.37 0.70 15.65
C LYS A 298 -11.56 1.51 14.64
N ALA A 299 -10.31 1.85 14.97
CA ALA A 299 -9.41 2.69 14.16
C ALA A 299 -8.40 1.89 13.31
N PHE A 300 -8.33 0.57 13.52
CA PHE A 300 -7.40 -0.33 12.85
C PHE A 300 -8.14 -1.53 12.23
N GLU A 301 -7.87 -1.79 10.95
CA GLU A 301 -8.46 -2.91 10.21
C GLU A 301 -7.40 -3.88 9.73
N VAL A 302 -7.71 -5.17 9.70
CA VAL A 302 -6.80 -6.23 9.25
C VAL A 302 -7.34 -6.85 7.97
N TRP A 303 -6.56 -6.87 6.90
CA TRP A 303 -6.93 -7.40 5.60
C TRP A 303 -6.13 -8.66 5.31
N THR A 304 -6.82 -9.71 4.88
CA THR A 304 -6.21 -11.01 4.58
C THR A 304 -6.66 -11.51 3.22
N SER A 305 -5.90 -12.45 2.67
CA SER A 305 -6.43 -13.30 1.61
C SER A 305 -7.42 -14.33 2.16
N GLN A 306 -8.20 -14.96 1.27
CA GLN A 306 -9.05 -16.10 1.64
C GLN A 306 -8.27 -17.41 1.84
N ARG A 307 -6.93 -17.38 1.75
CA ARG A 307 -6.09 -18.56 2.00
C ARG A 307 -5.98 -18.82 3.49
N ARG A 308 -6.01 -20.10 3.88
CA ARG A 308 -6.06 -20.49 5.29
C ARG A 308 -4.90 -19.91 6.09
N ARG A 309 -3.67 -20.05 5.61
CA ARG A 309 -2.49 -19.44 6.26
C ARG A 309 -2.64 -17.94 6.54
N SER A 310 -3.18 -17.15 5.59
CA SER A 310 -3.38 -15.70 5.81
C SER A 310 -4.48 -15.42 6.82
N SER A 311 -5.60 -16.15 6.73
CA SER A 311 -6.74 -16.00 7.65
C SER A 311 -6.35 -16.44 9.07
N HIS A 312 -5.64 -17.56 9.21
CA HIS A 312 -5.17 -18.08 10.49
C HIS A 312 -4.09 -17.19 11.11
N THR A 313 -3.20 -16.56 10.33
CA THR A 313 -2.24 -15.59 10.88
C THR A 313 -2.95 -14.36 11.48
N ALA A 314 -4.11 -13.98 10.95
CA ALA A 314 -4.90 -12.89 11.50
C ALA A 314 -5.80 -13.32 12.69
N TYR A 315 -5.90 -14.62 12.96
CA TYR A 315 -6.84 -15.16 13.94
C TYR A 315 -6.62 -14.60 15.35
N PRO A 316 -5.38 -14.50 15.89
CA PRO A 316 -5.17 -13.92 17.22
C PRO A 316 -5.59 -12.44 17.32
N LEU A 317 -5.39 -11.65 16.26
CA LEU A 317 -5.90 -10.27 16.18
C LEU A 317 -7.43 -10.24 16.16
N ALA A 318 -8.07 -11.19 15.48
CA ALA A 318 -9.52 -11.30 15.45
C ALA A 318 -10.09 -11.64 16.84
N GLU A 319 -9.44 -12.54 17.58
CA GLU A 319 -9.80 -12.86 18.97
C GLU A 319 -9.61 -11.66 19.91
N ALA A 320 -8.61 -10.82 19.66
CA ALA A 320 -8.42 -9.54 20.34
C ALA A 320 -9.47 -8.46 19.99
N GLY A 321 -10.39 -8.75 19.06
CA GLY A 321 -11.52 -7.88 18.71
C GLY A 321 -11.29 -6.98 17.50
N TYR A 322 -10.17 -7.13 16.79
CA TYR A 322 -9.91 -6.36 15.57
C TYR A 322 -10.77 -6.83 14.40
N LYS A 323 -11.15 -5.88 13.54
CA LYS A 323 -11.95 -6.16 12.34
C LYS A 323 -11.08 -6.80 11.26
N VAL A 324 -11.22 -8.12 11.09
CA VAL A 324 -10.58 -8.87 10.01
C VAL A 324 -11.47 -8.95 8.76
N ILE A 325 -10.86 -8.70 7.61
CA ILE A 325 -11.53 -8.50 6.34
C ILE A 325 -10.85 -9.38 5.27
N GLU A 326 -11.51 -10.46 4.86
CA GLU A 326 -10.98 -11.35 3.83
C GLU A 326 -11.26 -10.80 2.41
N ARG A 327 -10.26 -10.88 1.53
CA ARG A 327 -10.33 -10.47 0.12
C ARG A 327 -9.73 -11.55 -0.77
N SER A 328 -10.51 -12.08 -1.71
CA SER A 328 -10.01 -13.07 -2.68
C SER A 328 -8.91 -12.48 -3.58
N GLN A 329 -8.95 -11.17 -3.83
CA GLN A 329 -7.95 -10.45 -4.63
C GLN A 329 -6.57 -10.39 -3.96
N LEU A 330 -6.48 -10.62 -2.64
CA LEU A 330 -5.21 -10.68 -1.91
C LEU A 330 -4.56 -12.07 -1.94
N SER A 331 -5.14 -13.07 -2.62
CA SER A 331 -4.51 -14.39 -2.76
C SER A 331 -3.18 -14.31 -3.50
N GLU A 332 -2.24 -15.17 -3.12
CA GLU A 332 -0.93 -15.23 -3.78
C GLU A 332 -1.03 -15.51 -5.29
N MET A 333 0.04 -15.18 -6.01
CA MET A 333 0.13 -15.40 -7.45
C MET A 333 0.04 -16.89 -7.76
N ASN A 334 -0.89 -17.28 -8.65
CA ASN A 334 -1.07 -18.67 -9.03
C ASN A 334 0.12 -19.20 -9.86
N PRO A 335 0.84 -20.23 -9.40
CA PRO A 335 1.97 -20.81 -10.14
C PRO A 335 1.55 -21.69 -11.33
N GLY A 336 0.28 -22.06 -11.47
CA GLY A 336 -0.22 -22.81 -12.63
C GLY A 336 0.35 -24.22 -12.72
N VAL A 337 0.95 -24.57 -13.87
CA VAL A 337 1.51 -25.91 -14.09
C VAL A 337 2.80 -26.18 -13.32
N VAL A 338 3.51 -25.14 -12.84
CA VAL A 338 4.77 -25.29 -12.09
C VAL A 338 4.55 -25.37 -10.57
N ASP A 339 3.30 -25.49 -10.13
CA ASP A 339 2.95 -25.70 -8.73
C ASP A 339 3.63 -26.97 -8.16
N GLY A 340 4.22 -26.86 -6.97
CA GLY A 340 4.94 -27.97 -6.32
C GLY A 340 6.31 -28.30 -6.91
N MET A 341 6.77 -27.62 -7.97
CA MET A 341 8.06 -27.90 -8.60
C MET A 341 9.18 -27.06 -7.99
N THR A 342 10.34 -27.69 -7.83
CA THR A 342 11.59 -26.99 -7.54
C THR A 342 12.07 -26.18 -8.74
N VAL A 343 12.94 -25.21 -8.50
CA VAL A 343 13.52 -24.37 -9.57
C VAL A 343 14.28 -25.23 -10.60
N ASP A 344 14.97 -26.27 -10.15
CA ASP A 344 15.73 -27.18 -11.02
C ASP A 344 14.82 -28.05 -11.87
N GLU A 345 13.70 -28.53 -11.33
CA GLU A 345 12.68 -29.25 -12.10
C GLU A 345 12.04 -28.35 -13.16
N VAL A 346 11.72 -27.09 -12.82
CA VAL A 346 11.19 -26.12 -13.80
C VAL A 346 12.21 -25.89 -14.91
N ARG A 347 13.49 -25.72 -14.59
CA ARG A 347 14.56 -25.52 -15.58
C ARG A 347 14.70 -26.73 -16.51
N ARG A 348 14.57 -27.96 -15.99
CA ARG A 348 14.67 -29.19 -16.78
C ARG A 348 13.43 -29.46 -17.63
N ARG A 349 12.24 -29.19 -17.11
CA ARG A 349 10.96 -29.52 -17.77
C ARG A 349 10.48 -28.43 -18.73
N PHE A 350 10.79 -27.17 -18.44
CA PHE A 350 10.35 -26.00 -19.20
C PHE A 350 11.52 -25.02 -19.44
N PRO A 351 12.61 -25.44 -20.13
CA PRO A 351 13.81 -24.61 -20.29
C PRO A 351 13.52 -23.28 -21.01
N ASP A 352 12.74 -23.32 -22.09
CA ASP A 352 12.40 -22.12 -22.87
C ASP A 352 11.57 -21.11 -22.06
N GLU A 353 10.61 -21.59 -21.27
CA GLU A 353 9.80 -20.73 -20.41
C GLU A 353 10.63 -20.17 -19.26
N TYR A 354 11.55 -20.96 -18.70
CA TYR A 354 12.46 -20.49 -17.66
C TYR A 354 13.37 -19.35 -18.18
N GLU A 355 13.92 -19.47 -19.39
CA GLU A 355 14.68 -18.38 -20.02
C GLU A 355 13.84 -17.12 -20.24
N ARG A 356 12.59 -17.27 -20.71
CA ARG A 356 11.67 -16.14 -20.88
C ARG A 356 11.36 -15.46 -19.55
N LYS A 357 11.17 -16.22 -18.47
CA LYS A 357 10.98 -15.67 -17.11
C LYS A 357 12.16 -14.80 -16.68
N LEU A 358 13.40 -15.23 -16.97
CA LEU A 358 14.59 -14.46 -16.63
C LEU A 358 14.69 -13.15 -17.42
N ARG A 359 14.27 -13.16 -18.70
CA ARG A 359 14.27 -11.96 -19.55
C ARG A 359 13.16 -10.97 -19.14
N GLU A 360 11.98 -11.47 -18.80
CA GLU A 360 10.80 -10.65 -18.52
C GLU A 360 10.06 -11.09 -17.24
N PRO A 361 10.63 -10.86 -16.04
CA PRO A 361 10.08 -11.40 -14.79
C PRO A 361 8.71 -10.83 -14.40
N TYR A 362 8.33 -9.64 -14.91
CA TYR A 362 7.05 -9.00 -14.62
C TYR A 362 5.88 -9.54 -15.47
N SER A 363 6.08 -9.66 -16.79
CA SER A 363 5.06 -10.05 -17.76
C SER A 363 4.98 -11.57 -17.96
N HIS A 364 6.06 -12.30 -17.74
CA HIS A 364 6.12 -13.72 -18.03
C HIS A 364 5.07 -14.53 -17.24
N ARG A 365 4.36 -15.40 -17.96
CA ARG A 365 3.30 -16.25 -17.43
C ARG A 365 3.54 -17.70 -17.86
N PHE A 366 3.75 -18.60 -16.91
CA PHE A 366 3.75 -20.04 -17.18
C PHE A 366 2.34 -20.52 -17.61
N PRO A 367 2.23 -21.67 -18.29
CA PRO A 367 0.92 -22.21 -18.66
C PRO A 367 -0.01 -22.31 -17.44
N ARG A 368 -1.23 -21.77 -17.58
CA ARG A 368 -2.27 -21.72 -16.53
C ARG A 368 -1.85 -20.98 -15.23
N ALA A 369 -0.77 -20.22 -15.25
CA ALA A 369 -0.31 -19.40 -14.12
C ALA A 369 -0.79 -17.95 -14.24
N GLU A 370 -0.53 -17.16 -13.19
CA GLU A 370 -0.58 -15.69 -13.21
C GLU A 370 0.85 -15.12 -13.36
N SER A 371 0.97 -13.95 -13.98
CA SER A 371 2.18 -13.11 -13.89
C SER A 371 2.00 -11.97 -12.89
N TYR A 372 3.06 -11.21 -12.59
CA TYR A 372 2.94 -10.00 -11.77
C TYR A 372 2.02 -8.98 -12.40
N HIS A 373 2.02 -8.91 -13.73
CA HIS A 373 1.06 -8.12 -14.48
C HIS A 373 -0.40 -8.50 -14.15
N ASP A 374 -0.74 -9.79 -14.21
CA ASP A 374 -2.10 -10.27 -13.89
C ASP A 374 -2.47 -9.99 -12.43
N LEU A 375 -1.50 -10.16 -11.53
CA LEU A 375 -1.68 -9.84 -10.13
C LEU A 375 -1.93 -8.33 -9.94
N SER A 376 -1.22 -7.46 -10.65
CA SER A 376 -1.46 -6.01 -10.63
C SER A 376 -2.89 -5.65 -11.09
N VAL A 377 -3.40 -6.33 -12.14
CA VAL A 377 -4.80 -6.21 -12.61
C VAL A 377 -5.78 -6.58 -11.51
N ARG A 378 -5.51 -7.70 -10.84
CA ARG A 378 -6.36 -8.24 -9.79
C ARG A 378 -6.37 -7.38 -8.53
N LEU A 379 -5.25 -6.71 -8.21
CA LEU A 379 -5.10 -5.89 -7.01
C LEU A 379 -5.64 -4.47 -7.15
N GLU A 380 -6.01 -4.03 -8.35
CA GLU A 380 -6.51 -2.67 -8.56
C GLU A 380 -7.74 -2.31 -7.70
N PRO A 381 -8.77 -3.16 -7.54
CA PRO A 381 -9.87 -2.87 -6.61
C PRO A 381 -9.40 -2.71 -5.16
N ILE A 382 -8.37 -3.46 -4.75
CA ILE A 382 -7.77 -3.36 -3.41
C ILE A 382 -7.05 -2.02 -3.25
N ILE A 383 -6.38 -1.52 -4.29
CA ILE A 383 -5.77 -0.19 -4.28
C ILE A 383 -6.82 0.91 -4.08
N PHE A 384 -7.96 0.85 -4.78
CA PHE A 384 -9.03 1.83 -4.56
C PHE A 384 -9.61 1.74 -3.15
N GLU A 385 -9.81 0.53 -2.65
CA GLU A 385 -10.28 0.33 -1.29
C GLU A 385 -9.26 0.88 -0.29
N LEU A 386 -7.97 0.64 -0.51
CA LEU A 386 -6.87 1.09 0.34
C LEU A 386 -6.79 2.61 0.39
N GLU A 387 -6.98 3.30 -0.75
CA GLU A 387 -7.00 4.76 -0.82
C GLU A 387 -8.24 5.40 -0.23
N ARG A 388 -9.35 4.65 -0.16
CA ARG A 388 -10.61 5.07 0.46
C ARG A 388 -10.63 4.85 1.97
N THR A 389 -9.92 3.84 2.46
CA THR A 389 -9.90 3.47 3.88
C THR A 389 -9.15 4.51 4.71
N ARG A 390 -9.89 5.16 5.61
CA ARG A 390 -9.40 6.23 6.49
C ARG A 390 -8.70 5.74 7.76
N ASN A 391 -8.90 4.46 8.09
CA ASN A 391 -8.32 3.80 9.25
C ASN A 391 -6.90 3.31 8.95
N ASP A 392 -6.14 2.99 9.99
CA ASP A 392 -4.89 2.25 9.81
C ASP A 392 -5.21 0.84 9.33
N VAL A 393 -4.37 0.28 8.48
CA VAL A 393 -4.62 -1.03 7.87
C VAL A 393 -3.40 -1.93 8.00
N LEU A 394 -3.58 -3.17 8.44
CA LEU A 394 -2.59 -4.24 8.34
C LEU A 394 -3.00 -5.21 7.24
N ILE A 395 -2.12 -5.44 6.27
CA ILE A 395 -2.34 -6.40 5.20
C ILE A 395 -1.43 -7.60 5.44
N ILE A 396 -2.04 -8.75 5.71
CA ILE A 396 -1.36 -10.04 5.87
C ILE A 396 -1.49 -10.80 4.54
N GLY A 397 -0.37 -10.97 3.85
CA GLY A 397 -0.34 -11.52 2.50
C GLY A 397 0.87 -12.39 2.23
N GLN A 398 1.04 -12.81 0.98
CA GLN A 398 2.25 -13.50 0.52
C GLN A 398 3.15 -12.54 -0.27
N SER A 399 4.43 -12.90 -0.40
CA SER A 399 5.45 -12.02 -0.98
C SER A 399 5.06 -11.45 -2.34
N SER A 400 4.42 -12.24 -3.23
CA SER A 400 3.99 -11.73 -4.55
C SER A 400 3.01 -10.55 -4.45
N VAL A 401 2.05 -10.61 -3.53
CA VAL A 401 1.01 -9.58 -3.32
C VAL A 401 1.61 -8.37 -2.61
N LEU A 402 2.42 -8.60 -1.59
CA LEU A 402 3.06 -7.53 -0.83
C LEU A 402 4.01 -6.72 -1.71
N ARG A 403 4.80 -7.37 -2.58
CA ARG A 403 5.65 -6.69 -3.58
C ARG A 403 4.86 -5.72 -4.45
N CYS A 404 3.72 -6.17 -4.96
CA CYS A 404 2.81 -5.34 -5.75
C CYS A 404 2.29 -4.12 -4.97
N LEU A 405 1.84 -4.31 -3.73
CA LEU A 405 1.32 -3.22 -2.90
C LEU A 405 2.41 -2.23 -2.49
N ILE A 406 3.61 -2.72 -2.14
CA ILE A 406 4.79 -1.89 -1.84
C ILE A 406 5.15 -1.04 -3.06
N ALA A 407 5.22 -1.66 -4.24
CA ALA A 407 5.51 -0.96 -5.48
C ALA A 407 4.49 0.13 -5.79
N TYR A 408 3.20 -0.17 -5.62
CA TYR A 408 2.16 0.84 -5.75
C TYR A 408 2.40 2.00 -4.79
N LEU A 409 2.54 1.73 -3.48
CA LEU A 409 2.68 2.77 -2.46
C LEU A 409 3.94 3.63 -2.65
N GLN A 410 5.05 3.03 -3.06
CA GLN A 410 6.33 3.70 -3.31
C GLN A 410 6.42 4.37 -4.70
N GLY A 411 5.47 4.09 -5.61
CA GLY A 411 5.50 4.61 -6.98
C GLY A 411 6.60 3.98 -7.84
N LEU A 412 6.95 2.72 -7.60
CA LEU A 412 7.95 1.99 -8.36
C LEU A 412 7.42 1.56 -9.73
N GLN A 413 8.34 1.38 -10.68
CA GLN A 413 8.02 0.93 -12.03
C GLN A 413 7.70 -0.58 -12.04
N PRO A 414 6.90 -1.06 -13.01
CA PRO A 414 6.51 -2.47 -13.08
C PRO A 414 7.66 -3.48 -13.08
N HIS A 415 8.78 -3.14 -13.73
CA HIS A 415 9.95 -4.03 -13.82
C HIS A 415 10.70 -4.19 -12.48
N GLU A 416 10.48 -3.28 -11.52
CA GLU A 416 11.10 -3.32 -10.19
C GLU A 416 10.32 -4.23 -9.23
N ILE A 417 9.03 -4.50 -9.50
CA ILE A 417 8.14 -5.28 -8.63
C ILE A 417 8.73 -6.65 -8.26
N PRO A 418 9.23 -7.48 -9.20
CA PRO A 418 9.72 -8.82 -8.88
C PRO A 418 10.96 -8.81 -7.98
N SER A 419 11.74 -7.72 -7.97
CA SER A 419 12.97 -7.59 -7.19
C SER A 419 12.77 -7.14 -5.74
N ILE A 420 11.57 -6.67 -5.38
CA ILE A 420 11.29 -6.20 -4.01
C ILE A 420 11.43 -7.36 -3.02
N GLN A 421 12.28 -7.20 -2.02
CA GLN A 421 12.47 -8.19 -0.98
C GLN A 421 11.41 -8.04 0.11
N VAL A 422 10.72 -9.14 0.41
CA VAL A 422 9.78 -9.24 1.52
C VAL A 422 10.17 -10.46 2.33
N ARG A 423 10.73 -10.22 3.52
CA ARG A 423 11.22 -11.26 4.42
C ARG A 423 10.11 -11.67 5.39
N GLU A 424 10.18 -12.92 5.84
CA GLU A 424 9.36 -13.39 6.95
C GLU A 424 9.83 -12.72 8.24
N GLY A 425 8.90 -12.45 9.16
CA GLY A 425 9.20 -11.76 10.42
C GLY A 425 9.51 -10.26 10.36
N HIS A 426 9.43 -9.68 9.17
CA HIS A 426 9.49 -8.23 8.97
C HIS A 426 8.09 -7.64 8.84
N LEU A 427 7.74 -6.69 9.70
CA LEU A 427 6.61 -5.80 9.56
C LEU A 427 7.05 -4.52 8.84
N ILE A 428 6.51 -4.28 7.65
CA ILE A 428 6.81 -3.07 6.87
C ILE A 428 5.73 -2.04 7.17
N GLU A 429 6.12 -0.91 7.75
CA GLU A 429 5.27 0.23 8.04
C GLU A 429 5.45 1.31 6.96
N ILE A 430 4.35 1.74 6.34
CA ILE A 430 4.34 2.75 5.29
C ILE A 430 3.40 3.90 5.71
N LEU A 431 3.95 5.11 5.76
CA LEU A 431 3.19 6.34 5.98
C LEU A 431 3.18 7.16 4.67
N PRO A 432 2.01 7.30 4.02
CA PRO A 432 1.86 8.19 2.88
C PRO A 432 2.14 9.65 3.25
N GLN A 433 2.99 10.32 2.47
CA GLN A 433 3.32 11.74 2.64
C GLN A 433 2.96 12.54 1.39
N ALA A 434 2.99 13.87 1.48
CA ALA A 434 2.76 14.75 0.32
C ALA A 434 3.82 14.59 -0.77
N TYR A 435 5.05 14.23 -0.38
CA TYR A 435 6.17 13.93 -1.26
C TYR A 435 6.70 12.53 -0.91
N GLY A 436 6.33 11.53 -1.71
CA GLY A 436 6.75 10.14 -1.50
C GLY A 436 6.11 9.47 -0.29
N VAL A 437 6.81 8.48 0.26
CA VAL A 437 6.35 7.67 1.40
C VAL A 437 7.49 7.47 2.40
N LYS A 438 7.17 7.52 3.69
CA LYS A 438 8.11 7.10 4.73
C LYS A 438 7.91 5.60 4.97
N THR A 439 8.98 4.83 4.89
CA THR A 439 8.97 3.38 5.15
C THR A 439 9.84 3.06 6.35
N GLU A 440 9.32 2.31 7.30
CA GLU A 440 10.06 1.74 8.44
C GLU A 440 9.87 0.21 8.42
N VAL A 441 10.90 -0.54 8.80
CA VAL A 441 10.84 -2.01 8.87
C VAL A 441 11.12 -2.41 10.30
N HIS A 442 10.20 -3.16 10.88
CA HIS A 442 10.31 -3.69 12.24
C HIS A 442 10.50 -5.20 12.16
N GLU A 443 11.55 -5.70 12.78
CA GLU A 443 11.80 -7.13 12.90
C GLU A 443 11.22 -7.62 14.23
N PHE A 444 10.31 -8.59 14.17
CA PHE A 444 9.64 -9.13 15.35
C PHE A 444 9.77 -10.66 15.45
N TRP A 445 10.27 -11.31 14.41
CA TRP A 445 10.39 -12.75 14.35
C TRP A 445 11.61 -13.16 13.53
N ASP A 446 12.43 -14.03 14.09
CA ASP A 446 13.55 -14.65 13.37
C ASP A 446 13.16 -16.10 13.02
N PRO A 447 12.84 -16.39 11.76
CA PRO A 447 12.39 -17.72 11.35
C PRO A 447 13.50 -18.77 11.48
N GLU A 448 14.77 -18.41 11.30
CA GLU A 448 15.89 -19.37 11.38
C GLU A 448 16.17 -19.72 12.84
N ALA A 449 16.26 -18.72 13.72
CA ALA A 449 16.44 -18.97 15.15
C ALA A 449 15.28 -19.81 15.71
N ARG A 450 14.03 -19.49 15.35
CA ARG A 450 12.86 -20.24 15.85
C ARG A 450 12.79 -21.67 15.31
N ARG A 451 13.19 -21.91 14.06
CA ARG A 451 13.32 -23.28 13.54
C ARG A 451 14.40 -24.06 14.28
N ASN A 452 15.54 -23.46 14.53
CA ASN A 452 16.63 -24.07 15.28
C ASN A 452 16.24 -24.37 16.74
N GLU A 453 15.56 -23.43 17.42
CA GLU A 453 15.04 -23.61 18.79
C GLU A 453 14.03 -24.77 18.85
N ARG A 454 13.10 -24.82 17.89
CA ARG A 454 12.16 -25.93 17.78
C ARG A 454 12.89 -27.25 17.61
N ASP A 455 13.79 -27.32 16.64
CA ASP A 455 14.50 -28.57 16.31
C ASP A 455 15.38 -29.04 17.51
N ALA A 456 16.03 -28.11 18.22
CA ALA A 456 16.78 -28.43 19.45
C ALA A 456 15.90 -28.91 20.62
N ALA A 457 14.73 -28.30 20.82
CA ALA A 457 13.80 -28.72 21.88
C ALA A 457 13.28 -30.16 21.68
N PHE A 458 13.24 -30.64 20.43
CA PHE A 458 12.93 -32.04 20.14
C PHE A 458 14.12 -32.96 20.42
N ASP A 459 15.34 -32.56 20.08
CA ASP A 459 16.56 -33.35 20.38
C ASP A 459 16.72 -33.58 21.91
N ASP A 460 16.35 -32.59 22.74
CA ASP A 460 16.36 -32.71 24.20
C ASP A 460 15.26 -33.65 24.73
N LEU A 461 14.09 -33.69 24.08
CA LEU A 461 13.00 -34.62 24.42
C LEU A 461 13.38 -36.08 24.08
N GLU A 462 14.14 -36.32 23.01
CA GLU A 462 14.69 -37.64 22.69
C GLU A 462 15.71 -38.11 23.73
N GLN A 463 16.55 -37.21 24.25
CA GLN A 463 17.54 -37.53 25.30
C GLN A 463 16.90 -37.79 26.67
N CYS A 464 15.69 -37.25 26.91
CA CYS A 464 14.93 -37.47 28.13
C CYS A 464 13.95 -38.66 28.07
N ALA A 465 13.87 -39.40 26.96
CA ALA A 465 13.05 -40.61 26.89
C ALA A 465 13.64 -41.72 27.80
N PRO A 466 12.91 -42.20 28.84
CA PRO A 466 13.41 -43.29 29.66
C PRO A 466 13.43 -44.60 28.86
N GLU A 467 14.41 -45.45 29.17
CA GLU A 467 14.57 -46.78 28.60
C GLU A 467 13.24 -47.54 28.48
N LYS A 468 13.05 -48.17 27.30
CA LYS A 468 11.97 -49.09 26.94
C LYS A 468 11.34 -49.75 28.17
N SER A 469 10.18 -49.26 28.61
CA SER A 469 9.33 -49.99 29.56
C SER A 469 8.06 -50.47 28.87
N THR A 470 7.86 -51.76 29.08
CA THR A 470 6.86 -52.70 28.58
C THR A 470 5.43 -52.16 28.50
N LEU A 471 4.75 -52.51 27.41
CA LEU A 471 3.30 -52.45 27.20
C LEU A 471 2.50 -52.72 28.49
N VAL A 472 1.57 -51.81 28.82
CA VAL A 472 0.39 -52.14 29.62
C VAL A 472 -0.84 -51.49 28.99
N HIS A 473 -1.75 -52.33 28.49
CA HIS A 473 -3.14 -51.97 28.18
C HIS A 473 -3.99 -52.06 29.44
N ILE A 474 -4.77 -51.02 29.80
CA ILE A 474 -5.98 -51.14 30.63
C ILE A 474 -7.05 -50.11 30.18
N ASN A 475 -8.30 -50.58 30.12
CA ASN A 475 -9.54 -49.96 29.64
C ASN A 475 -10.11 -48.78 30.47
N GLU A 476 -10.95 -47.99 29.80
CA GLU A 476 -12.18 -47.25 30.20
C GLU A 476 -12.31 -46.61 31.60
N ALA A 477 -12.60 -45.29 31.62
CA ALA A 477 -13.60 -44.69 32.53
C ALA A 477 -14.13 -43.33 32.01
N VAL A 478 -15.45 -43.20 31.99
CA VAL A 478 -16.26 -41.98 31.79
C VAL A 478 -16.23 -41.12 33.05
N MET A 479 -16.18 -39.78 32.95
CA MET A 479 -16.86 -38.86 33.89
C MET A 479 -16.98 -37.42 33.34
N SER A 480 -17.97 -36.70 33.86
CA SER A 480 -18.74 -35.61 33.27
C SER A 480 -18.59 -34.22 33.94
N GLY A 481 -18.59 -33.14 33.14
CA GLY A 481 -19.16 -31.78 33.42
C GLY A 481 -18.34 -30.78 34.27
N PRO A 482 -18.68 -29.46 34.29
CA PRO A 482 -19.86 -28.80 33.71
C PRO A 482 -19.56 -27.69 32.67
N ALA A 483 -20.60 -27.37 31.92
CA ALA A 483 -20.70 -26.29 30.94
C ALA A 483 -20.77 -24.89 31.59
N VAL A 484 -20.11 -23.92 30.97
CA VAL A 484 -20.29 -22.48 31.23
C VAL A 484 -21.13 -21.88 30.09
N GLN A 485 -22.23 -21.22 30.45
CA GLN A 485 -23.15 -20.53 29.53
C GLN A 485 -22.60 -19.16 29.07
N PRO A 486 -23.07 -18.64 27.92
CA PRO A 486 -22.44 -17.54 27.20
C PRO A 486 -23.02 -16.18 27.58
N GLU A 487 -22.18 -15.14 27.61
CA GLU A 487 -22.65 -13.75 27.65
C GLU A 487 -22.34 -12.97 26.36
N ASN A 488 -23.41 -12.30 25.92
CA ASN A 488 -23.51 -11.14 25.04
C ASN A 488 -23.77 -11.37 23.51
N PRO A 489 -25.04 -11.30 23.05
CA PRO A 489 -25.46 -11.70 21.70
C PRO A 489 -25.17 -10.68 20.58
N ALA A 490 -24.47 -9.57 20.86
CA ALA A 490 -24.13 -8.55 19.85
C ALA A 490 -22.70 -8.64 19.28
N ARG A 491 -21.80 -9.45 19.87
CA ARG A 491 -20.36 -9.52 19.49
C ARG A 491 -19.98 -10.67 18.54
N LEU A 492 -20.94 -11.49 18.11
CA LEU A 492 -20.72 -12.77 17.41
C LEU A 492 -21.21 -12.81 15.96
N GLN A 493 -21.53 -11.67 15.34
CA GLN A 493 -22.05 -11.68 13.96
C GLN A 493 -20.98 -11.99 12.90
N TRP A 494 -19.69 -11.72 13.17
CA TRP A 494 -18.60 -12.09 12.26
C TRP A 494 -18.19 -13.56 12.44
N ALA A 495 -18.07 -14.05 13.68
CA ALA A 495 -17.74 -15.44 14.00
C ALA A 495 -18.85 -16.46 13.66
N ARG A 496 -20.09 -16.00 13.42
CA ARG A 496 -21.19 -16.83 12.87
C ARG A 496 -21.17 -16.94 11.34
N ARG A 497 -20.40 -16.10 10.64
CA ARG A 497 -20.05 -16.39 9.26
C ARG A 497 -18.89 -17.36 9.31
N ARG A 498 -19.18 -18.61 8.96
CA ARG A 498 -18.19 -19.56 8.48
C ARG A 498 -17.09 -18.76 7.76
N ASN A 499 -15.88 -18.77 8.30
CA ASN A 499 -14.71 -18.33 7.55
C ASN A 499 -14.65 -19.12 6.24
N SER A 500 -13.77 -18.74 5.31
CA SER A 500 -13.58 -19.48 4.05
C SER A 500 -13.28 -20.98 4.26
N SER A 501 -12.84 -21.41 5.46
CA SER A 501 -12.66 -22.82 5.83
C SER A 501 -13.91 -23.52 6.41
N GLY A 502 -15.00 -22.80 6.67
CA GLY A 502 -16.25 -23.38 7.17
C GLY A 502 -16.31 -23.64 8.69
N ARG A 503 -15.24 -23.35 9.43
CA ARG A 503 -15.02 -23.84 10.80
C ARG A 503 -15.41 -22.81 11.87
N SER A 504 -15.83 -23.30 13.04
CA SER A 504 -16.05 -22.47 14.23
C SER A 504 -14.70 -22.10 14.88
N PRO A 505 -14.64 -21.03 15.69
CA PRO A 505 -13.45 -20.68 16.48
C PRO A 505 -12.91 -21.85 17.32
N GLU A 506 -13.80 -22.64 17.93
CA GLU A 506 -13.46 -23.85 18.69
C GLU A 506 -12.83 -24.94 17.79
N GLY A 507 -13.33 -25.07 16.56
CA GLY A 507 -12.76 -25.99 15.57
C GLY A 507 -11.32 -25.63 15.21
N ILE A 508 -11.04 -24.34 15.00
CA ILE A 508 -9.68 -23.86 14.68
C ILE A 508 -8.70 -24.14 15.84
N ARG A 509 -9.14 -23.97 17.09
CA ARG A 509 -8.31 -24.31 18.27
C ARG A 509 -8.03 -25.81 18.36
N ALA A 510 -9.05 -26.64 18.16
CA ALA A 510 -8.89 -28.10 18.14
C ALA A 510 -7.96 -28.56 17.01
N ASP A 511 -8.05 -27.92 15.83
CA ASP A 511 -7.13 -28.19 14.72
C ASP A 511 -5.69 -27.79 15.05
N ARG A 512 -5.48 -26.67 15.76
CA ARG A 512 -4.14 -26.24 16.21
C ARG A 512 -3.51 -27.29 17.12
N GLU A 513 -4.26 -27.84 18.06
CA GLU A 513 -3.80 -28.92 18.95
C GLU A 513 -3.51 -30.20 18.15
N ALA A 514 -4.43 -30.62 17.27
CA ALA A 514 -4.26 -31.80 16.43
C ALA A 514 -3.07 -31.70 15.46
N ILE A 515 -2.78 -30.51 14.92
CA ILE A 515 -1.62 -30.27 14.05
C ILE A 515 -0.31 -30.44 14.84
N ARG A 516 -0.24 -29.94 16.08
CA ARG A 516 0.93 -30.14 16.95
C ARG A 516 1.17 -31.64 17.21
N GLU A 517 0.11 -32.40 17.45
CA GLU A 517 0.19 -33.87 17.63
C GLU A 517 0.59 -34.61 16.35
N LEU A 518 0.07 -34.19 15.19
CA LEU A 518 0.39 -34.78 13.89
C LEU A 518 1.85 -34.52 13.47
N GLU A 519 2.35 -33.30 13.67
CA GLU A 519 3.75 -32.95 13.40
C GLU A 519 4.71 -33.78 14.26
N ALA A 520 4.36 -34.02 15.53
CA ALA A 520 5.11 -34.91 16.41
C ALA A 520 5.13 -36.36 15.86
N HIS A 521 3.97 -36.90 15.47
CA HIS A 521 3.86 -38.26 14.92
C HIS A 521 4.57 -38.46 13.57
N LEU A 522 4.48 -37.50 12.65
CA LEU A 522 5.10 -37.60 11.33
C LEU A 522 6.64 -37.61 11.42
N ARG A 523 7.21 -36.86 12.38
CA ARG A 523 8.66 -36.85 12.61
C ARG A 523 9.15 -38.11 13.32
N GLU A 524 8.39 -38.64 14.29
CA GLU A 524 8.69 -39.97 14.87
C GLU A 524 8.78 -41.07 13.80
N ASN A 525 7.89 -41.02 12.79
CA ASN A 525 7.90 -41.97 11.69
C ASN A 525 9.06 -41.76 10.71
N GLN A 526 9.40 -40.51 10.36
CA GLN A 526 10.59 -40.21 9.54
C GLN A 526 11.88 -40.67 10.23
N ILE A 527 11.99 -40.53 11.55
CA ILE A 527 13.15 -40.97 12.34
C ILE A 527 13.22 -42.51 12.39
N LYS A 528 12.08 -43.20 12.49
CA LYS A 528 12.02 -44.68 12.36
C LYS A 528 12.44 -45.15 10.96
N GLU A 529 11.97 -44.51 9.90
CA GLU A 529 12.37 -44.85 8.52
C GLU A 529 13.86 -44.57 8.25
N HIS A 530 14.41 -43.46 8.78
CA HIS A 530 15.83 -43.15 8.65
C HIS A 530 16.73 -44.08 9.48
N SER A 531 16.29 -44.53 10.66
CA SER A 531 17.03 -45.50 11.48
C SER A 531 16.96 -46.92 10.92
N GLU A 532 15.85 -47.33 10.30
CA GLU A 532 15.74 -48.60 9.59
C GLU A 532 16.54 -48.60 8.28
N SER A 533 16.59 -47.48 7.54
CA SER A 533 17.39 -47.35 6.32
C SER A 533 18.90 -47.17 6.57
N ALA A 534 19.32 -46.84 7.79
CA ALA A 534 20.72 -46.83 8.21
C ALA A 534 21.18 -48.18 8.82
N ALA A 535 20.24 -49.08 9.11
CA ALA A 535 20.50 -50.43 9.63
C ALA A 535 20.51 -51.52 8.53
N LEU A 536 20.15 -51.16 7.30
CA LEU A 536 20.32 -51.94 6.05
C LEU A 536 21.58 -51.46 5.31
#